data_AF-A0A2N2PVN6-F1
#
_entry.id   AF-A0A2N2PVN6-F1
#
_cell.length_a   1.000
_cell.length_b   1.000
_cell.length_c   1.000
_cell.angle_alpha   90.00
_cell.angle_beta   90.00
_cell.angle_gamma   90.00
#
_symmetry.space_group_name_H-M   'P 1'
#
loop_
_entity.id
_entity.type
_entity.pdbx_description
1 polymer ?
#
loop_
_entity_poly.entity_id
_entity_poly.type
_entity_poly.pdbx_seq_one_letter_code
_entity_poly.pdbx_strand_id
1 'polypeptide(L)'
;MAGLLTEPPWLGQETGHSHPGLLRRYKLNAVTSKTHCVLRLKFLCLGGVTVPKIKTHKATAKRFRRTATGKLVCMHQGRGHLRRRKAPRTLVKYRQVKIIDAPAADKRISRLAPYLD
;
A
#
# COMPACT_ATOMS: atom_id res chain seq x y z
N MET A 1 -64.58 7.34 -15.04
CA MET A 1 -63.12 7.53 -14.87
C MET A 1 -62.61 6.42 -13.98
N ALA A 2 -62.33 5.25 -14.58
CA ALA A 2 -61.79 4.08 -13.88
C ALA A 2 -60.26 4.21 -13.82
N GLY A 3 -59.71 4.34 -12.62
CA GLY A 3 -58.27 4.36 -12.36
C GLY A 3 -57.79 2.95 -12.05
N LEU A 4 -56.98 2.41 -12.96
CA LEU A 4 -56.33 1.11 -12.92
C LEU A 4 -55.29 1.06 -11.78
N LEU A 5 -55.47 0.11 -10.86
CA LEU A 5 -54.40 -0.40 -9.98
C LEU A 5 -53.33 -1.04 -10.88
N THR A 6 -52.17 -0.40 -11.01
CA THR A 6 -50.98 -1.00 -11.60
C THR A 6 -50.04 -1.38 -10.46
N GLU A 7 -49.97 -2.68 -10.20
CA GLU A 7 -49.04 -3.29 -9.25
C GLU A 7 -47.58 -2.97 -9.65
N PRO A 8 -46.71 -2.58 -8.71
CA PRO A 8 -45.33 -2.21 -8.98
C PRO A 8 -44.43 -3.44 -9.27
N PRO A 9 -43.49 -3.36 -10.24
CA PRO A 9 -42.77 -4.50 -10.82
C PRO A 9 -41.59 -5.06 -9.99
N TRP A 10 -41.55 -4.88 -8.66
CA TRP A 10 -40.38 -5.29 -7.86
C TRP A 10 -40.48 -6.71 -7.27
N LEU A 11 -41.48 -7.50 -7.67
CA LEU A 11 -41.58 -8.91 -7.27
C LEU A 11 -40.74 -9.79 -8.20
N GLY A 12 -39.44 -9.87 -7.93
CA GLY A 12 -38.59 -10.82 -8.65
C GLY A 12 -37.11 -10.58 -8.45
N GLN A 13 -36.54 -11.19 -7.41
CA GLN A 13 -35.26 -11.89 -7.54
C GLN A 13 -35.04 -12.80 -6.34
N GLU A 14 -35.12 -14.08 -6.66
CA GLU A 14 -34.92 -15.24 -5.80
C GLU A 14 -33.47 -15.25 -5.27
N THR A 15 -33.32 -15.31 -3.95
CA THR A 15 -32.03 -15.59 -3.31
C THR A 15 -31.69 -17.07 -3.48
N GLY A 16 -31.18 -17.44 -4.65
CA GLY A 16 -30.64 -18.75 -4.95
C GLY A 16 -29.16 -18.85 -4.64
N HIS A 17 -28.75 -18.69 -3.38
CA HIS A 17 -27.39 -19.06 -2.96
C HIS A 17 -27.35 -20.54 -2.57
N SER A 18 -27.23 -21.39 -3.59
CA SER A 18 -26.84 -22.79 -3.45
C SER A 18 -25.36 -22.87 -3.05
N HIS A 19 -25.09 -23.19 -1.78
CA HIS A 19 -23.78 -23.65 -1.33
C HIS A 19 -23.75 -25.18 -1.31
N PRO A 20 -23.10 -25.85 -2.28
CA PRO A 20 -22.59 -27.19 -2.05
C PRO A 20 -21.06 -27.15 -2.17
N GLY A 21 -20.34 -27.39 -1.07
CA GLY A 21 -18.90 -27.48 -1.17
C GLY A 21 -18.14 -27.60 0.13
N LEU A 22 -18.63 -28.39 1.09
CA LEU A 22 -17.81 -28.76 2.25
C LEU A 22 -17.37 -30.23 2.16
N LEU A 23 -16.04 -30.36 2.11
CA LEU A 23 -15.25 -31.48 2.64
C LEU A 23 -15.35 -32.83 1.88
N ARG A 24 -14.78 -32.88 0.68
CA ARG A 24 -14.11 -34.11 0.23
C ARG A 24 -12.68 -34.16 0.77
N ARG A 25 -12.56 -34.86 1.90
CA ARG A 25 -11.47 -35.75 2.31
C ARG A 25 -10.26 -35.77 1.35
N TYR A 26 -9.19 -35.11 1.75
CA TYR A 26 -7.85 -35.32 1.21
C TYR A 26 -7.45 -36.77 1.49
N LYS A 27 -7.51 -37.61 0.46
CA LYS A 27 -6.87 -38.92 0.46
C LYS A 27 -5.40 -38.69 0.13
N LEU A 28 -4.57 -38.63 1.16
CA LEU A 28 -3.11 -38.72 1.04
C LEU A 28 -2.77 -40.09 0.44
N ASN A 29 -2.57 -40.13 -0.87
CA ASN A 29 -1.95 -41.27 -1.54
C ASN A 29 -0.55 -40.87 -1.96
N ALA A 30 0.41 -41.23 -1.12
CA ALA A 30 1.81 -41.28 -1.47
C ALA A 30 1.99 -42.24 -2.66
N VAL A 31 2.26 -41.69 -3.84
CA VAL A 31 2.91 -42.42 -4.93
C VAL A 31 4.22 -41.72 -5.19
N THR A 32 5.24 -42.15 -4.45
CA THR A 32 6.64 -41.85 -4.74
C THR A 32 7.02 -42.59 -6.02
N SER A 33 6.69 -42.03 -7.18
CA SER A 33 7.27 -42.48 -8.45
C SER A 33 8.57 -41.72 -8.71
N LYS A 34 9.60 -42.52 -8.91
CA LYS A 34 11.02 -42.20 -8.99
C LYS A 34 11.39 -41.59 -10.35
N THR A 35 10.54 -40.72 -10.90
CA THR A 35 10.64 -40.18 -12.28
C THR A 35 10.33 -38.69 -12.39
N HIS A 36 10.74 -37.88 -11.41
CA HIS A 36 10.86 -36.43 -11.60
C HIS A 36 12.18 -35.87 -11.03
N CYS A 37 13.22 -36.71 -11.02
CA CYS A 37 14.60 -36.36 -10.69
C CYS A 37 15.40 -36.02 -11.97
N VAL A 38 14.95 -35.03 -12.77
CA VAL A 38 15.80 -34.36 -13.77
C VAL A 38 15.30 -32.96 -14.19
N LEU A 39 14.06 -32.58 -13.89
CA LEU A 39 13.53 -31.24 -14.19
C LEU A 39 13.44 -30.34 -12.95
N ARG A 40 14.44 -30.41 -12.06
CA ARG A 40 14.53 -29.56 -10.86
C ARG A 40 15.75 -28.64 -10.82
N LEU A 41 16.57 -28.51 -11.87
CA LEU A 41 17.78 -27.67 -11.73
C LEU A 41 18.32 -27.02 -13.01
N LYS A 42 17.46 -26.56 -13.92
CA LYS A 42 17.93 -25.92 -15.16
C LYS A 42 17.02 -24.79 -15.66
N PHE A 43 16.66 -23.82 -14.82
CA PHE A 43 16.19 -22.51 -15.32
C PHE A 43 16.25 -21.38 -14.25
N LEU A 44 17.38 -21.24 -13.56
CA LEU A 44 17.64 -20.10 -12.64
C LEU A 44 19.07 -19.58 -12.82
N CYS A 45 19.55 -19.35 -14.03
CA CYS A 45 20.92 -18.85 -14.27
C CYS A 45 21.03 -17.95 -15.51
N LEU A 46 20.02 -17.11 -15.78
CA LEU A 46 20.18 -15.95 -16.68
C LEU A 46 19.82 -14.66 -15.94
N GLY A 47 20.25 -14.56 -14.68
CA GLY A 47 20.30 -13.28 -13.98
C GLY A 47 21.45 -12.48 -14.54
N GLY A 48 21.18 -11.62 -15.52
CA GLY A 48 22.15 -10.63 -15.98
C GLY A 48 22.72 -9.88 -14.79
N VAL A 49 24.03 -9.62 -14.81
CA VAL A 49 24.72 -8.84 -13.77
C VAL A 49 24.18 -7.43 -13.81
N THR A 50 23.06 -7.20 -13.14
CA THR A 50 22.53 -5.86 -12.96
C THR A 50 23.43 -5.17 -11.95
N VAL A 51 24.09 -4.10 -12.38
CA VAL A 51 24.85 -3.23 -11.50
C VAL A 51 23.89 -2.80 -10.37
N PRO A 52 24.15 -3.13 -9.10
CA PRO A 52 23.19 -2.90 -8.04
C PRO A 52 23.03 -1.39 -7.79
N LYS A 53 22.01 -0.79 -8.42
CA LYS A 53 21.65 0.61 -8.20
C LYS A 53 20.83 0.74 -6.92
N ILE A 54 21.26 1.65 -6.04
CA ILE A 54 20.55 1.96 -4.80
C ILE A 54 19.13 2.42 -5.14
N LYS A 55 18.12 1.83 -4.50
CA LYS A 55 16.72 2.23 -4.66
C LYS A 55 16.33 3.26 -3.59
N THR A 56 15.52 4.23 -3.96
CA THR A 56 14.96 5.21 -3.02
C THR A 56 13.94 4.55 -2.09
N HIS A 57 14.08 4.74 -0.77
CA HIS A 57 13.06 4.33 0.18
C HIS A 57 11.77 5.16 0.01
N LYS A 58 10.74 4.55 -0.58
CA LYS A 58 9.52 5.25 -1.01
C LYS A 58 8.72 5.86 0.14
N ALA A 59 8.72 5.27 1.32
CA ALA A 59 8.03 5.85 2.48
C ALA A 59 8.68 7.16 2.94
N THR A 60 10.01 7.30 2.80
CA THR A 60 10.71 8.57 3.08
C THR A 60 10.39 9.60 1.98
N ALA A 61 10.51 9.21 0.71
CA ALA A 61 10.26 10.10 -0.43
C ALA A 61 8.83 10.67 -0.47
N LYS A 62 7.82 9.96 0.05
CA LYS A 62 6.44 10.47 0.14
C LYS A 62 6.26 11.54 1.23
N ARG A 63 7.10 11.53 2.26
CA ARG A 63 6.94 12.36 3.47
C ARG A 63 7.79 13.62 3.45
N PHE A 64 8.94 13.57 2.80
CA PHE A 64 9.91 14.66 2.74
C PHE A 64 10.10 15.13 1.31
N ARG A 65 10.40 16.41 1.14
CA ARG A 65 10.76 17.04 -0.13
C ARG A 65 11.92 17.99 0.09
N ARG A 66 12.72 18.27 -0.94
CA ARG A 66 13.68 19.36 -0.89
C ARG A 66 13.10 20.59 -1.59
N THR A 67 13.47 21.76 -1.11
CA THR A 67 13.19 23.01 -1.82
C THR A 67 14.30 23.26 -2.83
N ALA A 68 14.09 24.19 -3.76
CA ALA A 68 15.15 24.63 -4.69
C ALA A 68 16.41 25.12 -3.97
N THR A 69 16.27 25.66 -2.75
CA THR A 69 17.39 26.08 -1.89
C THR A 69 18.08 24.91 -1.17
N GLY A 70 17.61 23.67 -1.35
CA GLY A 70 18.16 22.47 -0.71
C GLY A 70 17.68 22.21 0.72
N LYS A 71 16.70 22.99 1.23
CA LYS A 71 16.18 22.78 2.59
C LYS A 71 15.20 21.61 2.62
N LEU A 72 15.33 20.77 3.64
CA LEU A 72 14.44 19.63 3.84
C LEU A 72 13.14 20.06 4.50
N VAL A 73 12.00 19.72 3.88
CA VAL A 73 10.68 20.10 4.36
C VAL A 73 9.76 18.91 4.57
N CYS A 74 8.87 19.02 5.56
CA CYS A 74 7.80 18.05 5.81
C CYS A 74 6.53 18.71 6.36
N MET A 75 5.45 17.94 6.42
CA MET A 75 4.22 18.39 7.09
C MET A 75 4.32 18.18 8.60
N HIS A 76 3.70 19.07 9.39
CA HIS A 76 3.57 18.88 10.83
C HIS A 76 2.82 17.60 11.18
N GLN A 77 3.35 16.85 12.15
CA GLN A 77 2.72 15.65 12.69
C GLN A 77 1.47 16.00 13.50
N GLY A 78 0.46 15.11 13.47
CA GLY A 78 -0.77 15.27 14.24
C GLY A 78 -1.78 16.28 13.65
N ARG A 79 -1.64 16.70 12.39
CA ARG A 79 -2.59 17.63 11.73
C ARG A 79 -3.98 17.03 11.45
N GLY A 80 -4.13 15.70 11.47
CA GLY A 80 -5.35 15.00 11.04
C GLY A 80 -6.50 14.98 12.06
N HIS A 81 -6.25 14.54 13.29
CA HIS A 81 -7.29 14.25 14.28
C HIS A 81 -7.20 15.14 15.54
N LEU A 82 -8.29 15.17 16.33
CA LEU A 82 -8.46 15.97 17.57
C LEU A 82 -8.22 17.47 17.40
N ARG A 83 -8.59 18.06 16.25
CA ARG A 83 -8.37 19.50 15.99
C ARG A 83 -9.12 20.41 16.97
N ARG A 84 -10.29 19.98 17.47
CA ARG A 84 -11.13 20.74 18.42
C ARG A 84 -10.44 21.00 19.77
N ARG A 85 -9.59 20.08 20.24
CA ARG A 85 -8.91 20.18 21.54
C ARG A 85 -7.57 20.92 21.48
N LYS A 86 -7.08 21.23 20.27
CA LYS A 86 -5.76 21.85 20.08
C LYS A 86 -5.86 23.36 20.18
N ALA A 87 -4.87 23.97 20.82
CA ALA A 87 -4.77 25.43 20.92
C ALA A 87 -4.74 26.08 19.52
N PRO A 88 -5.34 27.27 19.34
CA PRO A 88 -5.42 27.94 18.04
C PRO A 88 -4.03 28.21 17.44
N ARG A 89 -3.05 28.59 18.27
CA ARG A 89 -1.64 28.77 17.87
C ARG A 89 -1.04 27.53 17.18
N THR A 90 -1.39 26.33 17.63
CA THR A 90 -0.89 25.07 17.06
C THR A 90 -1.57 24.77 15.71
N LEU A 91 -2.86 25.07 15.60
CA LEU A 91 -3.62 24.89 14.36
C LEU A 91 -3.12 25.80 13.24
N VAL A 92 -2.64 27.01 13.57
CA VAL A 92 -2.00 27.92 12.59
C VAL A 92 -0.69 27.33 12.08
N LYS A 93 0.18 26.84 12.98
CA LYS A 93 1.44 26.17 12.58
C LYS A 93 1.21 24.99 11.64
N TYR A 94 0.17 24.19 11.89
CA TYR A 94 -0.17 23.07 11.00
C TYR A 94 -0.51 23.48 9.57
N ARG A 95 -0.93 24.73 9.31
CA ARG A 95 -1.19 25.20 7.95
C ARG A 95 0.08 25.40 7.14
N GLN A 96 1.20 25.63 7.82
CA GLN A 96 2.50 25.91 7.21
C GLN A 96 3.30 24.61 7.01
N VAL A 97 4.22 24.65 6.05
CA VAL A 97 5.19 23.59 5.82
C VAL A 97 6.32 23.74 6.83
N LYS A 98 6.70 22.64 7.49
CA LYS A 98 7.76 22.63 8.49
C LYS A 98 9.12 22.44 7.80
N ILE A 99 10.06 23.33 8.10
CA ILE A 99 11.49 23.15 7.79
C ILE A 99 12.11 22.25 8.86
N ILE A 100 12.97 21.33 8.44
CA ILE A 100 13.67 20.42 9.34
C ILE A 100 15.07 20.95 9.60
N ASP A 101 15.26 21.54 10.77
CA ASP A 101 16.56 22.14 11.16
C ASP A 101 17.54 21.10 11.73
N ALA A 102 17.10 19.87 11.97
CA ALA A 102 17.91 18.84 12.61
C ALA A 102 18.91 18.21 11.61
N PRO A 103 20.24 18.43 11.76
CA PRO A 103 21.23 17.94 10.79
C PRO A 103 21.33 16.41 10.77
N ALA A 104 21.07 15.76 11.91
CA ALA A 104 21.03 14.30 11.98
C ALA A 104 19.89 13.69 11.15
N ALA A 105 18.76 14.40 11.02
CA ALA A 105 17.65 13.94 10.19
C ALA A 105 18.00 14.01 8.71
N ASP A 106 18.62 15.12 8.28
CA ASP A 106 19.05 15.29 6.88
C ASP A 106 20.10 14.26 6.46
N LYS A 107 21.09 13.96 7.33
CA LYS A 107 22.07 12.88 7.10
C LYS A 107 21.41 11.51 6.90
N ARG A 108 20.39 11.18 7.70
CA ARG A 108 19.65 9.91 7.55
C ARG A 108 18.84 9.87 6.27
N ILE A 109 18.16 10.96 5.93
CA ILE A 109 17.27 11.02 4.76
C ILE A 109 18.07 10.99 3.47
N SER A 110 19.22 11.67 3.41
CA SER A 110 20.14 11.62 2.27
C SER A 110 20.64 10.19 1.97
N ARG A 111 20.85 9.36 3.01
CA ARG A 111 21.23 7.96 2.84
C ARG A 111 20.07 7.08 2.37
N LEU A 112 18.86 7.31 2.91
CA LEU A 112 17.67 6.52 2.58
C LEU A 112 17.07 6.84 1.21
N ALA A 113 17.21 8.09 0.78
CA ALA A 113 16.64 8.60 -0.44
C ALA A 113 17.66 9.50 -1.16
N PRO A 114 18.60 8.90 -1.91
CA PRO A 114 19.67 9.65 -2.56
C PRO A 114 19.19 10.52 -3.74
N TYR A 115 18.07 10.16 -4.37
CA TYR A 115 17.48 10.86 -5.53
C TYR A 115 16.24 11.66 -5.13
N LEU A 116 16.34 12.44 -4.05
CA LEU A 116 15.22 13.21 -3.51
C LEU A 116 15.41 14.68 -3.89
N ASP A 117 14.55 15.17 -4.77
CA ASP A 117 14.50 16.56 -5.25
C ASP A 117 13.48 17.43 -4.49
#